data_AF-A0A2E9QH43-F1
#
_entry.id   AF-A0A2E9QH43-F1
#
_cell.length_a   1.000
_cell.length_b   1.000
_cell.length_c   1.000
_cell.angle_alpha   90.00
_cell.angle_beta   90.00
_cell.angle_gamma   90.00
#
_symmetry.space_group_name_H-M   'P 1'
#
loop_
_entity.id
_entity.type
_entity.pdbx_description
1 polymer ?
#
loop_
_entity_poly.entity_id
_entity_poly.type
_entity_poly.pdbx_seq_one_letter_code
_entity_poly.pdbx_strand_id
1 'polypeptide(L)'
;MRFPRIHTSLNLISLLTTAIMILFLFHSMAGILDLKMIQLQQSVERERIMNLELSSRALQTRMSGMRKGDGALSLELNRNMLESRVLNPEDPQSELGRELPLASLVVTNGVRLLTFKEPLQLETDHQKLMALKLAFYFERSRRYREALRIYSRLNASDFPEPFPAFLKLHTGYCYLAQGRWQEARFRLQSVLEDHPATHFERAARHLLELMDSLDSAQARSIKEPALRADQFFEMGNCPQAISAFRESADRGPLSPRQKFRLALCLEETGQREPATEILSNLARGGGAFSTEANRRLLMIGHFYGGRSEVLQEAQIRARLQGDGFLGEIQSMATKTRKPRVVEEIQQWQKESPEPGMLIEVLSDPDPELRRELKSLDIQPLSFTSENSLPAFGNPPDGANDSRSPETAEPDQTDPSAENDDVASEGDIPGHQTEKPQAVADPGVTEGEDDKSHNPPRDSAEGEKLAILERLMSGPARENTARYEISRPSVQRWPLTLRADGESVQALLLTQKTRGRFETPDGKEFALDRWEIAAHPRGRVLLRLRDNRNFLVKSIQIQGNRIVADGLTIPADLVYQIAAY
;
A
#
# COMPACT_ATOMS: atom_id res chain seq x y z
N MET A 1 70.69 29.12 50.15
CA MET A 1 69.33 28.58 49.95
C MET A 1 69.16 28.25 48.47
N ARG A 2 69.21 26.97 48.09
CA ARG A 2 68.93 26.53 46.72
C ARG A 2 67.42 26.29 46.63
N PHE A 3 66.69 27.18 45.97
CA PHE A 3 65.27 26.98 45.69
C PHE A 3 65.12 25.69 44.87
N PRO A 4 64.36 24.68 45.37
CA PRO A 4 64.11 23.48 44.59
C PRO A 4 63.29 23.83 43.35
N ARG A 5 63.78 23.33 42.23
CA ARG A 5 63.32 23.43 40.84
C ARG A 5 61.78 23.49 40.69
N ILE A 6 61.28 24.63 40.21
CA ILE A 6 59.89 24.84 39.73
C ILE A 6 59.63 24.09 38.40
N HIS A 7 60.67 23.61 37.69
CA HIS A 7 60.52 22.98 36.38
C HIS A 7 59.74 21.64 36.38
N THR A 8 59.63 20.95 37.52
CA THR A 8 58.87 19.69 37.60
C THR A 8 57.35 19.90 37.54
N SER A 9 56.83 21.05 37.97
CA SER A 9 55.38 21.32 37.94
C SER A 9 54.86 21.63 36.54
N LEU A 10 55.63 22.35 35.71
CA LEU A 10 55.23 22.69 34.33
C LEU A 10 55.12 21.46 33.43
N ASN A 11 56.07 20.53 33.51
CA ASN A 11 56.04 19.29 32.73
C ASN A 11 54.86 18.39 33.14
N LEU A 12 54.54 18.34 34.43
CA LEU A 12 53.38 17.58 34.93
C LEU A 12 52.06 18.18 34.43
N ILE A 13 51.92 19.52 34.47
CA ILE A 13 50.73 20.21 33.95
C ILE A 13 50.58 19.98 32.44
N SER A 14 51.68 20.08 31.67
CA SER A 14 51.65 19.80 30.23
C SER A 14 51.26 18.36 29.91
N LEU A 15 51.74 17.40 30.69
CA LEU A 15 51.42 15.98 30.46
C LEU A 15 49.98 15.67 30.85
N LEU A 16 49.48 16.24 31.96
CA LEU A 16 48.10 16.10 32.39
C LEU A 16 47.12 16.72 31.38
N THR A 17 47.40 17.92 30.88
CA THR A 17 46.57 18.58 29.86
C THR A 17 46.56 17.79 28.55
N THR A 18 47.71 17.27 28.11
CA THR A 18 47.79 16.41 26.93
C THR A 18 47.00 15.10 27.13
N ALA A 19 47.11 14.46 28.29
CA ALA A 19 46.36 13.25 28.61
C ALA A 19 44.84 13.50 28.64
N ILE A 20 44.39 14.60 29.24
CA ILE A 20 42.98 15.01 29.26
C ILE A 20 42.49 15.29 27.84
N MET A 21 43.28 15.97 27.01
CA MET A 21 42.93 16.24 25.61
C MET A 21 42.82 14.94 24.80
N ILE A 22 43.75 13.99 24.96
CA ILE A 22 43.68 12.68 24.28
C ILE A 22 42.44 11.91 24.74
N LEU A 23 42.13 11.90 26.04
CA LEU A 23 40.97 11.21 26.58
C LEU A 23 39.66 11.84 26.10
N PHE A 24 39.60 13.17 26.03
CA PHE A 24 38.49 13.91 25.43
C PHE A 24 38.31 13.58 23.95
N LEU A 25 39.40 13.57 23.17
CA LEU A 25 39.36 13.20 21.75
C LEU A 25 38.85 11.77 21.57
N PHE A 26 39.31 10.82 22.39
CA PHE A 26 38.86 9.42 22.32
C PHE A 26 37.37 9.28 22.67
N HIS A 27 36.89 9.92 23.74
CA HIS A 27 35.47 9.91 24.10
C HIS A 27 34.61 10.60 23.04
N SER A 28 35.09 11.71 22.48
CA SER A 28 34.39 12.40 21.38
C SER A 28 34.30 11.52 20.14
N MET A 29 35.36 10.77 19.80
CA MET A 29 35.39 9.88 18.65
C MET A 29 34.41 8.70 18.83
N ALA A 30 34.42 8.05 19.99
CA ALA A 30 33.46 7.01 20.31
C ALA A 30 32.01 7.53 20.23
N GLY A 31 31.77 8.69 20.83
CA GLY A 31 30.48 9.37 20.79
C GLY A 31 29.99 9.75 19.39
N ILE A 32 30.89 10.19 18.51
CA ILE A 32 30.58 10.50 17.11
C ILE A 32 30.20 9.22 16.36
N LEU A 33 30.89 8.09 16.63
CA LEU A 33 30.55 6.80 16.02
C LEU A 33 29.15 6.35 16.45
N ASP A 34 28.80 6.48 17.73
CA ASP A 34 27.46 6.14 18.23
C ASP A 34 26.38 7.01 17.58
N LEU A 35 26.60 8.34 17.49
CA LEU A 35 25.68 9.23 16.79
C LEU A 35 25.54 8.90 15.30
N LYS A 36 26.64 8.51 14.65
CA LYS A 36 26.60 8.08 13.25
C LYS A 36 25.86 6.78 13.08
N MET A 37 25.98 5.87 14.03
CA MET A 37 25.21 4.63 14.04
C MET A 37 23.71 4.92 14.23
N ILE A 38 23.34 5.78 15.17
CA ILE A 38 21.93 6.23 15.37
C ILE A 38 21.40 6.90 14.10
N GLN A 39 22.16 7.82 13.50
CA GLN A 39 21.77 8.49 12.26
C GLN A 39 21.58 7.48 11.11
N LEU A 40 22.48 6.50 11.01
CA LEU A 40 22.39 5.44 10.00
C LEU A 40 21.17 4.56 10.24
N GLN A 41 20.90 4.17 11.49
CA GLN A 41 19.71 3.42 11.87
C GLN A 41 18.44 4.19 11.51
N GLN A 42 18.34 5.48 11.86
CA GLN A 42 17.22 6.33 11.48
C GLN A 42 17.07 6.43 9.96
N SER A 43 18.17 6.54 9.22
CA SER A 43 18.14 6.56 7.74
C SER A 43 17.66 5.23 7.16
N VAL A 44 18.07 4.10 7.73
CA VAL A 44 17.63 2.75 7.34
C VAL A 44 16.17 2.54 7.71
N GLU A 45 15.72 2.98 8.89
CA GLU A 45 14.31 2.92 9.27
C GLU A 45 13.45 3.77 8.34
N ARG A 46 13.92 4.98 8.02
CA ARG A 46 13.28 5.85 7.04
C ARG A 46 13.21 5.12 5.72
N GLU A 47 14.32 4.61 5.19
CA GLU A 47 14.38 3.84 3.93
C GLU A 47 13.51 2.57 3.98
N ARG A 48 13.26 1.97 5.14
CA ARG A 48 12.40 0.78 5.26
C ARG A 48 10.92 1.12 5.22
N ILE A 49 10.48 2.12 5.98
CA ILE A 49 9.12 2.66 5.85
C ILE A 49 8.94 3.16 4.42
N MET A 50 10.01 3.76 3.89
CA MET A 50 10.21 4.11 2.51
C MET A 50 10.73 2.93 1.66
N ASN A 51 10.37 1.68 1.92
CA ASN A 51 10.48 0.67 0.88
C ASN A 51 9.31 0.89 -0.08
N LEU A 52 9.38 2.04 -0.76
CA LEU A 52 8.28 2.83 -1.28
C LEU A 52 7.58 2.21 -2.48
N GLU A 53 8.24 1.26 -3.13
CA GLU A 53 7.58 0.45 -4.15
C GLU A 53 6.56 -0.49 -3.51
N LEU A 54 6.82 -1.00 -2.30
CA LEU A 54 5.88 -1.90 -1.64
C LEU A 54 4.64 -1.16 -1.16
N SER A 55 4.78 0.02 -0.55
CA SER A 55 3.61 0.81 -0.14
C SER A 55 2.78 1.24 -1.36
N SER A 56 3.44 1.77 -2.40
CA SER A 56 2.77 2.18 -3.64
C SER A 56 2.07 1.00 -4.34
N ARG A 57 2.73 -0.15 -4.45
CA ARG A 57 2.13 -1.36 -5.04
C ARG A 57 1.02 -1.92 -4.16
N ALA A 58 1.16 -1.85 -2.84
CA ALA A 58 0.12 -2.28 -1.92
C ALA A 58 -1.15 -1.45 -2.11
N LEU A 59 -1.02 -0.12 -2.27
CA LEU A 59 -2.13 0.78 -2.60
C LEU A 59 -2.79 0.41 -3.94
N GLN A 60 -1.99 0.24 -5.00
CA GLN A 60 -2.50 -0.17 -6.32
C GLN A 60 -3.23 -1.51 -6.28
N THR A 61 -2.63 -2.49 -5.60
CA THR A 61 -3.19 -3.84 -5.43
C THR A 61 -4.45 -3.81 -4.60
N ARG A 62 -4.52 -2.93 -3.59
CA ARG A 62 -5.70 -2.77 -2.73
C ARG A 62 -6.90 -2.27 -3.50
N MET A 63 -6.73 -1.24 -4.32
CA MET A 63 -7.81 -0.72 -5.15
C MET A 63 -8.24 -1.72 -6.24
N SER A 64 -7.28 -2.45 -6.81
CA SER A 64 -7.56 -3.48 -7.82
C SER A 64 -8.16 -4.77 -7.22
N GLY A 65 -7.86 -5.06 -5.95
CA GLY A 65 -8.16 -6.33 -5.29
C GLY A 65 -9.63 -6.53 -4.94
N MET A 66 -10.38 -5.44 -4.71
CA MET A 66 -11.83 -5.52 -4.47
C MET A 66 -12.61 -6.12 -5.65
N ARG A 67 -12.01 -6.12 -6.85
CA ARG A 67 -12.64 -6.55 -8.12
C ARG A 67 -12.53 -8.05 -8.40
N LYS A 68 -11.69 -8.78 -7.65
CA LYS A 68 -11.41 -10.20 -7.92
C LYS A 68 -12.12 -11.07 -6.88
N GLY A 69 -12.90 -12.04 -7.36
CA GLY A 69 -13.54 -13.06 -6.53
C GLY A 69 -12.55 -14.06 -5.91
N ASP A 70 -13.05 -15.25 -5.59
CA ASP A 70 -12.37 -16.37 -4.90
C ASP A 70 -10.83 -16.35 -5.03
N GLY A 71 -10.15 -16.17 -3.88
CA GLY A 71 -8.69 -16.01 -3.78
C GLY A 71 -8.23 -14.61 -3.35
N ALA A 72 -9.12 -13.60 -3.38
CA ALA A 72 -8.81 -12.25 -2.89
C ALA A 72 -8.34 -12.23 -1.43
N LEU A 73 -8.88 -13.11 -0.59
CA LEU A 73 -8.56 -13.16 0.83
C LEU A 73 -7.11 -13.61 1.11
N SER A 74 -6.63 -14.63 0.39
CA SER A 74 -5.23 -15.09 0.51
C SER A 74 -4.25 -14.04 -0.01
N LEU A 75 -4.60 -13.35 -1.11
CA LEU A 75 -3.80 -12.23 -1.61
C LEU A 75 -3.73 -11.09 -0.58
N GLU A 76 -4.86 -10.78 0.06
CA GLU A 76 -4.94 -9.77 1.11
C GLU A 76 -4.15 -10.18 2.37
N LEU A 77 -4.19 -11.45 2.77
CA LEU A 77 -3.35 -12.00 3.85
C LEU A 77 -1.86 -11.83 3.55
N ASN A 78 -1.44 -12.23 2.35
CA ASN A 78 -0.05 -12.09 1.91
C ASN A 78 0.37 -10.63 1.88
N ARG A 79 -0.51 -9.73 1.41
CA ARG A 79 -0.28 -8.28 1.44
C ARG A 79 -0.10 -7.77 2.87
N ASN A 80 -1.01 -8.11 3.78
CA ASN A 80 -0.94 -7.69 5.18
C ASN A 80 0.34 -8.20 5.87
N MET A 81 0.79 -9.42 5.54
CA MET A 81 2.08 -9.95 6.01
C MET A 81 3.25 -9.10 5.50
N LEU A 82 3.27 -8.77 4.20
CA LEU A 82 4.33 -7.95 3.60
C LEU A 82 4.35 -6.54 4.21
N GLU A 83 3.18 -5.92 4.36
CA GLU A 83 3.03 -4.63 5.01
C GLU A 83 3.45 -4.68 6.49
N SER A 84 3.21 -5.79 7.19
CA SER A 84 3.68 -5.98 8.57
C SER A 84 5.20 -6.01 8.66
N ARG A 85 5.88 -6.69 7.73
CA ARG A 85 7.35 -6.72 7.70
C ARG A 85 7.97 -5.35 7.47
N VAL A 86 7.28 -4.46 6.74
CA VAL A 86 7.71 -3.07 6.56
C VAL A 86 7.72 -2.31 7.89
N LEU A 87 6.73 -2.54 8.76
CA LEU A 87 6.66 -1.90 10.08
C LEU A 87 7.47 -2.62 11.17
N ASN A 88 7.80 -3.90 10.96
CA ASN A 88 8.38 -4.77 11.98
C ASN A 88 9.65 -5.44 11.45
N PRO A 89 10.82 -4.79 11.55
CA PRO A 89 12.06 -5.39 11.10
C PRO A 89 12.40 -6.67 11.88
N GLU A 90 13.02 -7.64 11.21
CA GLU A 90 13.27 -8.97 11.78
C GLU A 90 14.30 -8.96 12.91
N ASP A 91 15.19 -7.96 12.96
CA ASP A 91 16.37 -7.94 13.84
C ASP A 91 16.20 -7.00 15.06
N PRO A 92 15.81 -7.52 16.23
CA PRO A 92 15.76 -6.78 17.49
C PRO A 92 17.15 -6.46 18.07
N GLN A 93 18.23 -7.08 17.57
CA GLN A 93 19.59 -6.83 18.12
C GLN A 93 20.22 -5.52 17.65
N SER A 94 19.55 -4.77 16.75
CA SER A 94 19.95 -3.39 16.42
C SER A 94 19.62 -2.37 17.53
N GLU A 95 19.10 -2.80 18.67
CA GLU A 95 18.91 -1.96 19.87
C GLU A 95 20.25 -1.69 20.58
N LEU A 96 21.21 -1.08 19.87
CA LEU A 96 22.28 -0.33 20.53
C LEU A 96 21.58 0.78 21.33
N GLY A 97 21.86 0.85 22.64
CA GLY A 97 21.10 1.61 23.62
C GLY A 97 20.60 2.98 23.13
N ARG A 98 19.29 3.20 23.26
CA ARG A 98 18.59 4.44 22.88
C ARG A 98 18.97 5.67 23.70
N GLU A 99 19.86 5.53 24.66
CA GLU A 99 20.38 6.66 25.41
C GLU A 99 21.16 7.56 24.44
N LEU A 100 20.53 8.68 24.07
CA LEU A 100 21.17 9.70 23.26
C LEU A 100 22.45 10.15 23.99
N PRO A 101 23.63 9.99 23.38
CA PRO A 101 24.86 10.43 24.02
C PRO A 101 24.91 11.96 23.94
N LEU A 102 24.24 12.64 24.88
CA LEU A 102 24.02 14.10 24.88
C LEU A 102 25.34 14.87 24.74
N ALA A 103 26.39 14.44 25.45
CA ALA A 103 27.72 15.04 25.35
C ALA A 103 28.26 14.98 23.91
N SER A 104 28.12 13.83 23.26
CA SER A 104 28.52 13.63 21.87
C SER A 104 27.69 14.47 20.92
N LEU A 105 26.39 14.63 21.18
CA LEU A 105 25.50 15.43 20.35
C LEU A 105 25.87 16.91 20.42
N VAL A 106 26.16 17.42 21.63
CA VAL A 106 26.65 18.79 21.85
C VAL A 106 27.97 19.02 21.12
N VAL A 107 28.95 18.13 21.26
CA VAL A 107 30.24 18.24 20.56
C VAL A 107 30.05 18.21 19.04
N THR A 108 29.24 17.27 18.54
CA THR A 108 28.97 17.12 17.11
C THR A 108 28.26 18.35 16.54
N ASN A 109 27.27 18.87 17.25
CA ASN A 109 26.55 20.08 16.85
C ASN A 109 27.44 21.33 16.92
N GLY A 110 28.37 21.40 17.88
CA GLY A 110 29.39 22.44 17.93
C GLY A 110 30.30 22.43 16.70
N VAL A 111 30.80 21.25 16.29
CA VAL A 111 31.60 21.09 15.06
C VAL A 111 30.78 21.42 13.81
N ARG A 112 29.50 21.03 13.77
CA ARG A 112 28.60 21.35 12.65
C ARG A 112 28.36 22.85 12.54
N LEU A 113 28.12 23.53 13.67
CA LEU A 113 27.98 24.98 13.70
C LEU A 113 29.24 25.68 13.17
N LEU A 114 30.44 25.25 13.61
CA LEU A 114 31.71 25.78 13.10
C LEU A 114 31.94 25.51 11.61
N THR A 115 31.28 24.49 11.05
CA THR A 115 31.33 24.16 9.63
C THR A 115 30.10 24.66 8.84
N PHE A 116 29.31 25.56 9.43
CA PHE A 116 28.08 26.12 8.86
C PHE A 116 27.07 25.06 8.40
N LYS A 117 27.02 23.94 9.11
CA LYS A 117 26.03 22.88 8.92
C LYS A 117 24.95 22.99 9.98
N GLU A 118 23.72 22.71 9.57
CA GLU A 118 22.57 22.66 10.49
C GLU A 118 22.79 21.65 11.62
N PRO A 119 22.34 21.95 12.84
CA PRO A 119 22.47 21.03 13.97
C PRO A 119 21.68 19.74 13.72
N LEU A 120 22.20 18.62 14.23
CA LEU A 120 21.49 17.35 14.24
C LEU A 120 20.37 17.41 15.27
N GLN A 121 19.14 17.16 14.82
CA GLN A 121 17.93 17.07 15.65
C GLN A 121 17.46 15.61 15.74
N LEU A 122 18.31 14.72 16.25
CA LEU A 122 18.05 13.27 16.23
C LEU A 122 16.75 12.88 16.93
N GLU A 123 16.45 13.51 18.06
CA GLU A 123 15.24 13.24 18.84
C GLU A 123 13.97 13.72 18.10
N THR A 124 14.00 14.97 17.60
CA THR A 124 12.88 15.52 16.82
C THR A 124 12.62 14.70 15.57
N ASP A 125 13.67 14.28 14.85
CA ASP A 125 13.57 13.41 13.68
C ASP A 125 13.01 12.02 14.03
N HIS A 126 13.38 11.49 15.20
CA HIS A 126 12.84 10.23 15.70
C HIS A 126 11.35 10.33 16.01
N GLN A 127 10.92 11.36 16.75
CA GLN A 127 9.50 11.59 17.07
C GLN A 127 8.65 11.79 15.81
N LYS A 128 9.16 12.56 14.83
CA LYS A 128 8.56 12.73 13.50
C LYS A 128 8.39 11.38 12.79
N LEU A 129 9.42 10.53 12.82
CA LEU A 129 9.38 9.19 12.22
C LEU A 129 8.37 8.28 12.93
N MET A 130 8.29 8.32 14.26
CA MET A 130 7.31 7.57 15.05
C MET A 130 5.88 8.00 14.74
N ALA A 131 5.63 9.31 14.66
CA ALA A 131 4.33 9.86 14.26
C ALA A 131 3.93 9.38 12.86
N LEU A 132 4.88 9.38 11.90
CA LEU A 132 4.63 8.83 10.57
C LEU A 132 4.32 7.33 10.59
N LYS A 133 5.11 6.52 11.32
CA LYS A 133 4.85 5.07 11.47
C LYS A 133 3.45 4.83 12.03
N LEU A 134 3.01 5.67 12.98
CA LEU A 134 1.68 5.59 13.59
C LEU A 134 0.57 5.98 12.60
N ALA A 135 0.76 7.04 11.81
CA ALA A 135 -0.18 7.44 10.76
C ALA A 135 -0.36 6.32 9.73
N PHE A 136 0.75 5.76 9.25
CA PHE A 136 0.74 4.66 8.29
C PHE A 136 0.10 3.39 8.86
N TYR A 137 0.31 3.12 10.15
CA TYR A 137 -0.38 2.04 10.85
C TYR A 137 -1.90 2.23 10.84
N PHE A 138 -2.41 3.44 11.10
CA PHE A 138 -3.84 3.72 11.03
C PHE A 138 -4.38 3.63 9.60
N GLU A 139 -3.67 4.14 8.60
CA GLU A 139 -4.05 4.00 7.19
C GLU A 139 -4.24 2.53 6.80
N ARG A 140 -3.25 1.69 7.14
CA ARG A 140 -3.30 0.24 6.89
C ARG A 140 -4.47 -0.42 7.59
N SER A 141 -4.75 0.01 8.81
CA SER A 141 -5.88 -0.46 9.62
C SER A 141 -7.23 0.14 9.19
N ARG A 142 -7.28 0.86 8.06
CA ARG A 142 -8.48 1.49 7.47
C ARG A 142 -9.07 2.62 8.30
N ARG A 143 -8.26 3.19 9.18
CA ARG A 143 -8.62 4.28 10.08
C ARG A 143 -8.10 5.60 9.51
N TYR A 144 -8.66 5.93 8.34
CA TYR A 144 -8.14 7.01 7.51
C TYR A 144 -8.34 8.40 8.12
N ARG A 145 -9.34 8.59 8.99
CA ARG A 145 -9.58 9.88 9.64
C ARG A 145 -8.44 10.20 10.60
N GLU A 146 -8.04 9.20 11.37
CA GLU A 146 -6.95 9.27 12.34
C GLU A 146 -5.60 9.36 11.65
N ALA A 147 -5.40 8.58 10.58
CA ALA A 147 -4.21 8.69 9.73
C ALA A 147 -4.06 10.11 9.14
N LEU A 148 -5.13 10.65 8.53
CA LEU A 148 -5.14 12.01 7.97
C LEU A 148 -4.85 13.07 9.02
N ARG A 149 -5.37 12.91 10.23
CA ARG A 149 -5.13 13.86 11.30
C ARG A 149 -3.65 13.91 11.67
N ILE A 150 -3.01 12.76 11.80
CA ILE A 150 -1.57 12.71 12.06
C ILE A 150 -0.80 13.26 10.86
N TYR A 151 -1.12 12.85 9.63
CA TYR A 151 -0.47 13.35 8.43
C TYR A 151 -0.59 14.87 8.29
N SER A 152 -1.72 15.47 8.66
CA SER A 152 -1.91 16.93 8.60
C SER A 152 -1.06 17.73 9.58
N ARG A 153 -0.52 17.08 10.61
CA ARG A 153 0.43 17.69 11.57
C ARG A 153 1.88 17.52 11.17
N LEU A 154 2.17 16.60 10.27
CA LEU A 154 3.51 16.45 9.71
C LEU A 154 3.72 17.53 8.65
N ASN A 155 4.68 18.41 8.86
CA ASN A 155 5.07 19.37 7.83
C ASN A 155 5.95 18.67 6.79
N ALA A 156 5.57 18.71 5.52
CA ALA A 156 6.35 18.05 4.46
C ALA A 156 7.79 18.60 4.37
N SER A 157 7.97 19.91 4.57
CA SER A 157 9.28 20.60 4.57
C SER A 157 10.24 20.11 5.64
N ASP A 158 9.72 19.51 6.71
CA ASP A 158 10.52 19.05 7.83
C ASP A 158 11.27 17.75 7.52
N PHE A 159 11.02 17.16 6.36
CA PHE A 159 11.59 15.89 5.95
C PHE A 159 12.36 16.03 4.64
N PRO A 160 13.51 15.35 4.51
CA PRO A 160 14.22 15.32 3.25
C PRO A 160 13.47 14.50 2.20
N GLU A 161 13.75 14.77 0.93
CA GLU A 161 13.26 13.94 -0.16
C GLU A 161 13.61 12.45 0.05
N PRO A 162 12.72 11.51 -0.32
CA PRO A 162 11.46 11.73 -1.05
C PRO A 162 10.22 11.76 -0.14
N PHE A 163 10.39 12.13 1.13
CA PHE A 163 9.33 12.07 2.13
C PHE A 163 8.12 12.99 1.87
N PRO A 164 8.30 14.22 1.35
CA PRO A 164 7.16 15.06 0.98
C PRO A 164 6.22 14.36 -0.01
N ALA A 165 6.78 13.62 -0.97
CA ALA A 165 6.02 12.84 -1.95
C ALA A 165 5.20 11.72 -1.28
N PHE A 166 5.82 11.01 -0.33
CA PHE A 166 5.15 9.98 0.48
C PHE A 166 3.95 10.56 1.23
N LEU A 167 4.18 11.65 1.98
CA LEU A 167 3.14 12.27 2.79
C LEU A 167 1.96 12.73 1.92
N LYS A 168 2.23 13.40 0.80
CA LYS A 168 1.20 13.85 -0.15
C LYS A 168 0.43 12.69 -0.78
N LEU A 169 1.12 11.64 -1.22
CA LEU A 169 0.51 10.45 -1.83
C LEU A 169 -0.44 9.76 -0.84
N HIS A 170 0.04 9.47 0.38
CA HIS A 170 -0.73 8.76 1.41
C HIS A 170 -1.89 9.61 1.94
N THR A 171 -1.71 10.92 2.07
CA THR A 171 -2.81 11.86 2.36
C THR A 171 -3.87 11.84 1.25
N GLY A 172 -3.45 11.90 -0.02
CA GLY A 172 -4.35 11.82 -1.17
C GLY A 172 -5.11 10.50 -1.24
N TYR A 173 -4.44 9.39 -0.95
CA TYR A 173 -5.06 8.07 -0.86
C TYR A 173 -6.08 7.99 0.29
N CYS A 174 -5.78 8.55 1.47
CA CYS A 174 -6.74 8.58 2.57
C CYS A 174 -8.00 9.39 2.21
N TYR A 175 -7.86 10.53 1.52
CA TYR A 175 -9.01 11.27 1.01
C TYR A 175 -9.81 10.46 -0.02
N LEU A 176 -9.12 9.77 -0.92
CA LEU A 176 -9.73 8.89 -1.92
C LEU A 176 -10.57 7.79 -1.24
N ALA A 177 -10.00 7.10 -0.25
CA ALA A 177 -10.68 6.04 0.50
C ALA A 177 -11.91 6.53 1.28
N GLN A 178 -11.93 7.81 1.68
CA GLN A 178 -13.07 8.46 2.32
C GLN A 178 -14.12 9.00 1.34
N GLY A 179 -13.85 8.96 0.02
CA GLY A 179 -14.73 9.56 -1.00
C GLY A 179 -14.63 11.09 -1.09
N ARG A 180 -13.54 11.67 -0.59
CA ARG A 180 -13.22 13.11 -0.70
C ARG A 180 -12.44 13.38 -1.98
N TRP A 181 -13.13 13.27 -3.11
CA TRP A 181 -12.51 13.18 -4.44
C TRP A 181 -11.73 14.44 -4.83
N GLN A 182 -12.22 15.63 -4.49
CA GLN A 182 -11.57 16.89 -4.86
C GLN A 182 -10.24 17.05 -4.13
N GLU A 183 -10.23 16.81 -2.81
CA GLU A 183 -9.04 16.88 -1.99
C GLU A 183 -8.04 15.78 -2.36
N ALA A 184 -8.52 14.57 -2.67
CA ALA A 184 -7.69 13.50 -3.19
C ALA A 184 -6.99 13.90 -4.49
N ARG A 185 -7.75 14.42 -5.47
CA ARG A 185 -7.23 14.84 -6.78
C ARG A 185 -6.17 15.92 -6.62
N PHE A 186 -6.45 16.95 -5.82
CA PHE A 186 -5.51 18.03 -5.54
C PHE A 186 -4.19 17.51 -4.95
N ARG A 187 -4.25 16.64 -3.93
CA ARG A 187 -3.04 16.08 -3.31
C ARG A 187 -2.26 15.19 -4.28
N LEU A 188 -2.95 14.32 -5.03
CA LEU A 188 -2.29 13.42 -5.99
C LEU A 188 -1.67 14.17 -7.17
N GLN A 189 -2.32 15.24 -7.66
CA GLN A 189 -1.75 16.10 -8.71
C GLN A 189 -0.48 16.80 -8.23
N SER A 190 -0.44 17.29 -6.99
CA SER A 190 0.79 17.88 -6.44
C SER A 190 1.95 16.87 -6.38
N VAL A 191 1.68 15.57 -6.25
CA VAL A 191 2.74 14.55 -6.33
C VAL A 191 3.32 14.44 -7.74
N LEU A 192 2.48 14.57 -8.78
CA LEU A 192 2.92 14.55 -10.17
C LEU A 192 3.80 15.76 -10.52
N GLU A 193 3.40 16.93 -10.03
CA GLU A 193 4.05 18.21 -10.29
C GLU A 193 5.38 18.33 -9.54
N ASP A 194 5.37 18.03 -8.24
CA ASP A 194 6.52 18.28 -7.37
C ASP A 194 7.57 17.17 -7.39
N HIS A 195 7.18 15.93 -7.74
CA HIS A 195 8.06 14.75 -7.65
C HIS A 195 8.07 13.89 -8.94
N PRO A 196 8.36 14.47 -10.13
CA PRO A 196 8.29 13.77 -11.40
C PRO A 196 9.28 12.60 -11.51
N ALA A 197 8.95 11.60 -12.34
CA ALA A 197 9.79 10.41 -12.61
C ALA A 197 10.11 9.53 -11.38
N THR A 198 9.39 9.71 -10.26
CA THR A 198 9.48 8.85 -9.09
C THR A 198 8.47 7.69 -9.17
N HIS A 199 8.58 6.69 -8.29
CA HIS A 199 7.52 5.68 -8.17
C HIS A 199 6.25 6.25 -7.50
N PHE A 200 6.36 7.33 -6.72
CA PHE A 200 5.19 8.05 -6.17
C PHE A 200 4.36 8.69 -7.25
N GLU A 201 5.02 9.33 -8.21
CA GLU A 201 4.41 9.89 -9.41
C GLU A 201 3.61 8.80 -10.14
N ARG A 202 4.23 7.65 -10.42
CA ARG A 202 3.54 6.51 -11.05
C ARG A 202 2.34 6.01 -10.24
N ALA A 203 2.45 5.98 -8.91
CA ALA A 203 1.36 5.58 -8.03
C ALA A 203 0.21 6.60 -8.02
N ALA A 204 0.54 7.89 -7.93
CA ALA A 204 -0.42 8.99 -7.98
C ALA A 204 -1.14 9.03 -9.33
N ARG A 205 -0.40 8.88 -10.45
CA ARG A 205 -0.96 8.78 -11.79
C ARG A 205 -1.97 7.64 -11.87
N HIS A 206 -1.62 6.46 -11.37
CA HIS A 206 -2.54 5.31 -11.36
C HIS A 206 -3.81 5.58 -10.54
N LEU A 207 -3.70 6.24 -9.39
CA LEU A 207 -4.87 6.60 -8.57
C LEU A 207 -5.74 7.66 -9.26
N LEU A 208 -5.13 8.63 -9.95
CA LEU A 208 -5.85 9.64 -10.73
C LEU A 208 -6.57 9.02 -11.93
N GLU A 209 -5.91 8.14 -12.68
CA GLU A 209 -6.52 7.37 -13.78
C GLU A 209 -7.71 6.53 -13.28
N LEU A 210 -7.56 5.91 -12.10
CA LEU A 210 -8.66 5.20 -11.46
C LEU A 210 -9.82 6.15 -11.15
N MET A 211 -9.57 7.32 -10.56
CA MET A 211 -10.61 8.32 -10.29
C MET A 211 -11.32 8.78 -11.57
N ASP A 212 -10.58 9.05 -12.65
CA ASP A 212 -11.16 9.44 -13.95
C ASP A 212 -12.05 8.33 -14.53
N SER A 213 -11.67 7.07 -14.34
CA SER A 213 -12.48 5.91 -14.72
C SER A 213 -13.77 5.81 -13.89
N LEU A 214 -13.71 6.15 -12.60
CA LEU A 214 -14.86 6.19 -11.70
C LEU A 214 -15.83 7.32 -12.08
N ASP A 215 -15.32 8.52 -12.35
CA ASP A 215 -16.12 9.67 -12.80
C ASP A 215 -16.86 9.34 -14.11
N SER A 216 -16.14 8.73 -15.07
CA SER A 216 -16.70 8.30 -16.35
C SER A 216 -17.79 7.23 -16.19
N ALA A 217 -17.59 6.29 -15.27
CA ALA A 217 -18.57 5.25 -15.00
C ALA A 217 -19.79 5.77 -14.24
N GLN A 218 -19.61 6.71 -13.32
CA GLN A 218 -20.69 7.39 -12.60
C GLN A 218 -21.61 8.14 -13.58
N ALA A 219 -21.04 8.83 -14.58
CA ALA A 219 -21.81 9.51 -15.63
C ALA A 219 -22.66 8.54 -16.48
N ARG A 220 -22.29 7.26 -16.55
CA ARG A 220 -23.00 6.20 -17.28
C ARG A 220 -23.78 5.26 -16.35
N SER A 221 -23.93 5.63 -15.08
CA SER A 221 -24.46 4.72 -14.06
C SER A 221 -25.93 4.38 -14.31
N ILE A 222 -26.28 3.14 -13.95
CA ILE A 222 -27.63 2.60 -14.07
C ILE A 222 -28.57 3.34 -13.11
N LYS A 223 -29.81 3.64 -13.52
CA LYS A 223 -30.79 4.33 -12.67
C LYS A 223 -31.25 3.48 -11.48
N GLU A 224 -31.27 2.16 -11.63
CA GLU A 224 -31.68 1.23 -10.58
C GLU A 224 -30.63 1.17 -9.45
N PRO A 225 -30.99 1.50 -8.19
CA PRO A 225 -30.02 1.62 -7.11
C PRO A 225 -29.25 0.34 -6.80
N ALA A 226 -29.91 -0.82 -6.84
CA ALA A 226 -29.31 -2.12 -6.56
C ALA A 226 -28.18 -2.44 -7.56
N LEU A 227 -28.48 -2.36 -8.86
CA LEU A 227 -27.51 -2.61 -9.93
C LEU A 227 -26.39 -1.57 -9.93
N ARG A 228 -26.72 -0.30 -9.67
CA ARG A 228 -25.75 0.78 -9.54
C ARG A 228 -24.81 0.56 -8.35
N ALA A 229 -25.32 0.08 -7.21
CA ALA A 229 -24.50 -0.23 -6.05
C ALA A 229 -23.52 -1.37 -6.34
N ASP A 230 -23.99 -2.42 -7.00
CA ASP A 230 -23.13 -3.51 -7.46
C ASP A 230 -22.08 -3.01 -8.45
N GLN A 231 -22.46 -2.15 -9.41
CA GLN A 231 -21.52 -1.53 -10.34
C GLN A 231 -20.44 -0.74 -9.60
N PHE A 232 -20.80 0.12 -8.64
CA PHE A 232 -19.84 0.88 -7.85
C PHE A 232 -18.93 -0.02 -7.01
N PHE A 233 -19.46 -1.11 -6.45
CA PHE A 233 -18.68 -2.12 -5.74
C PHE A 233 -17.61 -2.75 -6.64
N GLU A 234 -17.99 -3.22 -7.84
CA GLU A 234 -17.06 -3.84 -8.81
C GLU A 234 -15.98 -2.88 -9.33
N MET A 235 -16.21 -1.57 -9.18
CA MET A 235 -15.24 -0.53 -9.52
C MET A 235 -14.37 -0.11 -8.33
N GLY A 236 -14.65 -0.62 -7.13
CA GLY A 236 -13.95 -0.24 -5.90
C GLY A 236 -14.38 1.11 -5.32
N ASN A 237 -15.45 1.73 -5.84
CA ASN A 237 -15.97 3.00 -5.35
C ASN A 237 -16.90 2.76 -4.13
N CYS A 238 -16.28 2.39 -3.02
CA CYS A 238 -17.00 2.07 -1.78
C CYS A 238 -17.92 3.19 -1.27
N PRO A 239 -17.51 4.48 -1.26
CA PRO A 239 -18.38 5.56 -0.81
C PRO A 239 -19.71 5.65 -1.60
N GLN A 240 -19.64 5.59 -2.93
CA GLN A 240 -20.84 5.62 -3.78
C GLN A 240 -21.64 4.30 -3.70
N ALA A 241 -20.95 3.16 -3.60
CA ALA A 241 -21.60 1.86 -3.40
C ALA A 241 -22.43 1.84 -2.10
N ILE A 242 -21.89 2.35 -0.99
CA ILE A 242 -22.61 2.46 0.29
C ILE A 242 -23.87 3.31 0.13
N SER A 243 -23.77 4.48 -0.52
CA SER A 243 -24.92 5.36 -0.75
C SER A 243 -26.00 4.65 -1.58
N ALA A 244 -25.62 4.00 -2.68
CA ALA A 244 -26.55 3.28 -3.53
C ALA A 244 -27.17 2.03 -2.86
N PHE A 245 -26.40 1.30 -2.03
CA PHE A 245 -26.94 0.18 -1.25
C PHE A 245 -27.94 0.67 -0.18
N ARG A 246 -27.69 1.81 0.47
CA ARG A 246 -28.64 2.41 1.43
C ARG A 246 -29.94 2.79 0.73
N GLU A 247 -29.86 3.48 -0.41
CA GLU A 247 -31.04 3.82 -1.21
C GLU A 247 -31.79 2.56 -1.68
N SER A 248 -31.06 1.50 -2.06
CA SER A 248 -31.68 0.21 -2.40
C SER A 248 -32.37 -0.43 -1.20
N ALA A 249 -31.81 -0.29 0.01
CA ALA A 249 -32.38 -0.83 1.25
C ALA A 249 -33.68 -0.11 1.63
N ASP A 250 -33.79 1.18 1.35
CA ASP A 250 -35.00 1.97 1.58
C ASP A 250 -36.18 1.50 0.69
N ARG A 251 -35.88 0.91 -0.47
CA ARG A 251 -36.87 0.37 -1.40
C ARG A 251 -37.22 -1.11 -1.14
N GLY A 252 -36.42 -1.82 -0.36
CA GLY A 252 -36.64 -3.24 -0.07
C GLY A 252 -35.44 -3.93 0.58
N PRO A 253 -35.62 -5.14 1.12
CA PRO A 253 -34.54 -5.85 1.81
C PRO A 253 -33.41 -6.21 0.85
N LEU A 254 -32.17 -5.86 1.25
CA LEU A 254 -30.97 -6.27 0.51
C LEU A 254 -30.79 -7.79 0.54
N SER A 255 -30.39 -8.37 -0.59
CA SER A 255 -29.99 -9.77 -0.67
C SER A 255 -28.75 -10.05 0.20
N PRO A 256 -28.48 -11.31 0.63
CA PRO A 256 -27.27 -11.66 1.38
C PRO A 256 -25.97 -11.22 0.70
N ARG A 257 -25.91 -11.33 -0.64
CA ARG A 257 -24.79 -10.86 -1.46
C ARG A 257 -24.58 -9.35 -1.32
N GLN A 258 -25.65 -8.57 -1.45
CA GLN A 258 -25.59 -7.10 -1.35
C GLN A 258 -25.25 -6.66 0.07
N LYS A 259 -25.78 -7.33 1.10
CA LYS A 259 -25.38 -7.10 2.50
C LYS A 259 -23.89 -7.36 2.72
N PHE A 260 -23.36 -8.46 2.18
CA PHE A 260 -21.95 -8.78 2.27
C PHE A 260 -21.08 -7.70 1.61
N ARG A 261 -21.44 -7.27 0.39
CA ARG A 261 -20.76 -6.19 -0.34
C ARG A 261 -20.81 -4.85 0.38
N LEU A 262 -21.98 -4.48 0.89
CA LEU A 262 -22.15 -3.28 1.72
C LEU A 262 -21.21 -3.33 2.93
N ALA A 263 -21.12 -4.47 3.63
CA ALA A 263 -20.24 -4.62 4.78
C ALA A 263 -18.76 -4.47 4.40
N LEU A 264 -18.32 -5.03 3.27
CA LEU A 264 -16.97 -4.84 2.77
C LEU A 264 -16.67 -3.38 2.45
N CYS A 265 -17.59 -2.65 1.80
CA CYS A 265 -17.41 -1.22 1.55
C CYS A 265 -17.36 -0.40 2.85
N LEU A 266 -18.24 -0.71 3.81
CA LEU A 266 -18.23 -0.05 5.12
C LEU A 266 -16.88 -0.27 5.82
N GLU A 267 -16.36 -1.48 5.79
CA GLU A 267 -15.04 -1.79 6.34
C GLU A 267 -13.91 -1.07 5.58
N GLU A 268 -13.92 -1.08 4.24
CA GLU A 268 -12.91 -0.41 3.40
C GLU A 268 -12.89 1.10 3.58
N THR A 269 -14.00 1.71 4.00
CA THR A 269 -14.13 3.15 4.31
C THR A 269 -13.93 3.47 5.79
N GLY A 270 -13.60 2.48 6.62
CA GLY A 270 -13.34 2.65 8.05
C GLY A 270 -14.58 2.63 8.96
N GLN A 271 -15.79 2.41 8.43
CA GLN A 271 -17.02 2.22 9.19
C GLN A 271 -17.11 0.78 9.75
N ARG A 272 -16.22 0.45 10.69
CA ARG A 272 -16.00 -0.93 11.15
C ARG A 272 -17.16 -1.51 11.94
N GLU A 273 -17.74 -0.76 12.87
CA GLU A 273 -18.87 -1.19 13.69
C GLU A 273 -20.04 -1.72 12.83
N PRO A 274 -20.62 -0.92 11.92
CA PRO A 274 -21.73 -1.40 11.09
C PRO A 274 -21.30 -2.54 10.15
N ALA A 275 -20.05 -2.55 9.68
CA ALA A 275 -19.53 -3.67 8.88
C ALA A 275 -19.52 -4.97 9.69
N THR A 276 -18.97 -4.95 10.91
CA THR A 276 -18.89 -6.14 11.77
C THR A 276 -20.26 -6.65 12.18
N GLU A 277 -21.24 -5.76 12.37
CA GLU A 277 -22.62 -6.14 12.68
C GLU A 277 -23.26 -6.90 11.51
N ILE A 278 -23.18 -6.35 10.28
CA ILE A 278 -23.72 -7.00 9.09
C ILE A 278 -23.04 -8.35 8.85
N LEU A 279 -21.71 -8.41 8.94
CA LEU A 279 -20.94 -9.65 8.78
C LEU A 279 -21.31 -10.68 9.86
N SER A 280 -21.46 -10.26 11.11
CA SER A 280 -21.84 -11.15 12.21
C SER A 280 -23.21 -11.78 11.99
N ASN A 281 -24.17 -10.99 11.50
CA ASN A 281 -25.51 -11.46 11.14
C ASN A 281 -25.49 -12.43 9.95
N LEU A 282 -24.73 -12.13 8.89
CA LEU A 282 -24.54 -13.03 7.76
C LEU A 282 -23.89 -14.35 8.16
N ALA A 283 -22.86 -14.29 9.02
CA ALA A 283 -22.18 -15.47 9.51
C ALA A 283 -23.07 -16.36 10.39
N ARG A 284 -24.09 -15.81 11.07
CA ARG A 284 -25.09 -16.59 11.84
C ARG A 284 -26.18 -17.22 10.96
N GLY A 285 -26.57 -16.57 9.87
CA GLY A 285 -27.73 -16.93 9.06
C GLY A 285 -27.60 -18.20 8.20
N GLY A 286 -26.41 -18.82 8.15
CA GLY A 286 -26.12 -19.91 7.21
C GLY A 286 -26.09 -19.45 5.75
N GLY A 287 -25.83 -20.37 4.82
CA GLY A 287 -25.85 -20.11 3.37
C GLY A 287 -24.51 -19.66 2.77
N ALA A 288 -24.55 -19.28 1.49
CA ALA A 288 -23.38 -19.11 0.62
C ALA A 288 -22.41 -17.97 0.99
N PHE A 289 -22.77 -17.12 1.97
CA PHE A 289 -21.91 -16.02 2.44
C PHE A 289 -21.57 -16.14 3.94
N SER A 290 -22.04 -17.19 4.63
CA SER A 290 -21.81 -17.35 6.07
C SER A 290 -20.32 -17.57 6.36
N THR A 291 -19.68 -18.45 5.60
CA THR A 291 -18.25 -18.76 5.73
C THR A 291 -17.38 -17.54 5.39
N GLU A 292 -17.68 -16.85 4.30
CA GLU A 292 -16.95 -15.67 3.83
C GLU A 292 -17.08 -14.52 4.81
N ALA A 293 -18.28 -14.28 5.35
CA ALA A 293 -18.50 -13.30 6.39
C ALA A 293 -17.71 -13.64 7.67
N ASN A 294 -17.68 -14.92 8.06
CA ASN A 294 -16.93 -15.35 9.22
C ASN A 294 -15.41 -15.21 9.03
N ARG A 295 -14.90 -15.58 7.86
CA ARG A 295 -13.50 -15.35 7.46
C ARG A 295 -13.15 -13.86 7.48
N ARG A 296 -14.07 -12.99 7.07
CA ARG A 296 -13.86 -11.55 7.12
C ARG A 296 -13.79 -11.01 8.54
N LEU A 297 -14.64 -11.50 9.44
CA LEU A 297 -14.56 -11.16 10.87
C LEU A 297 -13.23 -11.60 11.49
N LEU A 298 -12.71 -12.77 11.11
CA LEU A 298 -11.37 -13.21 11.52
C LEU A 298 -10.27 -12.25 11.05
N MET A 299 -10.35 -11.78 9.79
CA MET A 299 -9.41 -10.78 9.26
C MET A 299 -9.47 -9.47 10.04
N ILE A 300 -10.67 -8.96 10.28
CA ILE A 300 -10.88 -7.71 11.03
C ILE A 300 -10.28 -7.84 12.43
N GLY A 301 -10.56 -8.95 13.12
CA GLY A 301 -10.04 -9.23 14.46
C GLY A 301 -8.52 -9.34 14.51
N HIS A 302 -7.89 -10.01 13.55
CA HIS A 302 -6.44 -10.23 13.57
C HIS A 302 -5.60 -9.06 13.03
N PHE A 303 -6.06 -8.39 11.97
CA PHE A 303 -5.20 -7.46 11.22
C PHE A 303 -5.64 -6.00 11.29
N TYR A 304 -6.93 -5.75 11.50
CA TYR A 304 -7.47 -4.39 11.41
C TYR A 304 -7.82 -3.79 12.76
N GLY A 305 -7.64 -4.50 13.87
CA GLY A 305 -7.97 -4.00 15.21
C GLY A 305 -9.46 -4.12 15.53
N GLY A 306 -10.08 -5.23 15.11
CA GLY A 306 -11.43 -5.61 15.56
C GLY A 306 -11.47 -5.90 17.07
N ARG A 307 -12.67 -5.84 17.64
CA ARG A 307 -12.89 -6.17 19.06
C ARG A 307 -12.56 -7.65 19.32
N SER A 308 -12.00 -7.95 20.49
CA SER A 308 -11.56 -9.30 20.84
C SER A 308 -12.73 -10.29 20.89
N GLU A 309 -13.93 -9.82 21.25
CA GLU A 309 -15.15 -10.63 21.31
C GLU A 309 -15.57 -11.10 19.91
N VAL A 310 -15.52 -10.20 18.93
CA VAL A 310 -15.84 -10.50 17.52
C VAL A 310 -14.87 -11.56 16.98
N LEU A 311 -13.58 -11.44 17.32
CA LEU A 311 -12.57 -12.43 16.93
C LEU A 311 -12.84 -13.79 17.58
N GLN A 312 -13.11 -13.84 18.88
CA GLN A 312 -13.38 -15.08 19.60
C GLN A 312 -14.63 -15.78 19.05
N GLU A 313 -15.70 -15.03 18.83
CA GLU A 313 -16.94 -15.57 18.26
C GLU A 313 -16.70 -16.13 16.85
N ALA A 314 -15.96 -15.41 16.00
CA ALA A 314 -15.63 -15.86 14.65
C ALA A 314 -14.75 -17.12 14.64
N GLN A 315 -13.80 -17.24 15.58
CA GLN A 315 -12.96 -18.44 15.74
C GLN A 315 -13.77 -19.65 16.17
N ILE A 316 -14.71 -19.50 17.12
CA ILE A 316 -15.60 -20.58 17.55
C ILE A 316 -16.42 -21.06 16.35
N ARG A 317 -17.03 -20.15 15.60
CA ARG A 317 -17.82 -20.49 14.41
C ARG A 317 -17.00 -21.20 13.33
N ALA A 318 -15.79 -20.71 13.05
CA ALA A 318 -14.92 -21.32 12.05
C ALA A 318 -14.56 -22.78 12.42
N ARG A 319 -14.32 -23.05 13.70
CA ARG A 319 -14.10 -24.42 14.20
C ARG A 319 -15.34 -25.29 14.05
N LEU A 320 -16.51 -24.77 14.41
CA LEU A 320 -17.79 -25.50 14.28
C LEU A 320 -18.13 -25.81 12.81
N GLN A 321 -17.76 -24.92 11.89
CA GLN A 321 -17.96 -25.08 10.44
C GLN A 321 -16.87 -25.95 9.78
N GLY A 322 -15.80 -26.31 10.49
CA GLY A 322 -14.66 -27.02 9.91
C GLY A 322 -13.91 -26.20 8.85
N ASP A 323 -13.89 -24.87 8.97
CA ASP A 323 -13.26 -23.99 8.00
C ASP A 323 -11.72 -24.09 8.08
N GLY A 324 -11.12 -24.81 7.12
CA GLY A 324 -9.67 -24.98 7.02
C GLY A 324 -8.89 -23.65 6.90
N PHE A 325 -9.53 -22.57 6.44
CA PHE A 325 -8.90 -21.26 6.29
C PHE A 325 -8.56 -20.59 7.63
N LEU A 326 -9.18 -21.04 8.74
CA LEU A 326 -8.83 -20.56 10.08
C LEU A 326 -7.35 -20.76 10.40
N GLY A 327 -6.79 -21.92 10.04
CA GLY A 327 -5.39 -22.24 10.29
C GLY A 327 -4.44 -21.34 9.51
N GLU A 328 -4.80 -20.99 8.28
CA GLU A 328 -4.03 -20.03 7.46
C GLU A 328 -4.05 -18.63 8.06
N ILE A 329 -5.22 -18.12 8.44
CA ILE A 329 -5.34 -16.80 9.08
C ILE A 329 -4.53 -16.77 10.39
N GLN A 330 -4.64 -17.78 11.24
CA GLN A 330 -3.91 -17.83 12.52
C GLN A 330 -2.40 -17.96 12.31
N SER A 331 -1.96 -18.79 11.37
CA SER A 331 -0.54 -18.90 11.00
C SER A 331 -0.02 -17.55 10.48
N MET A 332 -0.83 -16.82 9.74
CA MET A 332 -0.44 -15.49 9.23
C MET A 332 -0.47 -14.42 10.31
N ALA A 333 -1.45 -14.45 11.21
CA ALA A 333 -1.55 -13.53 12.33
C ALA A 333 -0.36 -13.69 13.29
N THR A 334 0.10 -14.93 13.55
CA THR A 334 1.28 -15.17 14.40
C THR A 334 2.58 -14.70 13.75
N LYS A 335 2.70 -14.79 12.42
CA LYS A 335 3.85 -14.24 11.67
C LYS A 335 3.78 -12.72 11.52
N THR A 336 2.58 -12.17 11.54
CA THR A 336 2.32 -10.73 11.49
C THR A 336 2.59 -10.15 12.88
N ARG A 337 3.81 -9.67 13.09
CA ARG A 337 4.21 -9.07 14.37
C ARG A 337 3.28 -7.89 14.70
N LYS A 338 3.00 -7.69 16.00
CA LYS A 338 2.36 -6.46 16.48
C LYS A 338 3.19 -5.27 15.97
N PRO A 339 2.55 -4.14 15.61
CA PRO A 339 3.27 -2.99 15.10
C PRO A 339 4.25 -2.47 16.17
N ARG A 340 5.55 -2.56 15.89
CA ARG A 340 6.62 -2.13 16.80
C ARG A 340 6.47 -0.66 17.20
N VAL A 341 5.88 0.17 16.33
CA VAL A 341 5.58 1.57 16.64
C VAL A 341 4.75 1.75 17.92
N VAL A 342 3.83 0.83 18.24
CA VAL A 342 3.03 0.92 19.47
C VAL A 342 3.93 0.70 20.69
N GLU A 343 4.79 -0.32 20.65
CA GLU A 343 5.75 -0.63 21.70
C GLU A 343 6.80 0.49 21.84
N GLU A 344 7.27 1.05 20.72
CA GLU A 344 8.18 2.21 20.67
C GLU A 344 7.56 3.42 21.37
N ILE A 345 6.30 3.75 21.08
CA ILE A 345 5.59 4.86 21.72
C ILE A 345 5.40 4.60 23.21
N GLN A 346 5.00 3.40 23.60
CA GLN A 346 4.83 3.04 25.01
C GLN A 346 6.15 3.15 25.80
N GLN A 347 7.25 2.72 25.18
CA GLN A 347 8.57 2.81 25.80
C GLN A 347 8.99 4.28 25.93
N TRP A 348 8.84 5.07 24.87
CA TRP A 348 9.11 6.51 24.89
C TRP A 348 8.29 7.26 25.95
N GLN A 349 7.03 6.87 26.17
CA GLN A 349 6.19 7.44 27.24
C GLN A 349 6.74 7.17 28.65
N LYS A 350 7.44 6.04 28.86
CA LYS A 350 8.05 5.70 30.16
C LYS A 350 9.36 6.45 30.40
N GLU A 351 10.08 6.81 29.34
CA GLU A 351 11.42 7.39 29.39
C GLU A 351 11.44 8.91 29.68
N SER A 352 10.30 9.51 30.06
CA SER A 352 10.08 10.95 30.24
C SER A 352 10.17 11.72 28.90
N PRO A 353 9.04 11.90 28.20
CA PRO A 353 9.04 12.41 26.84
C PRO A 353 9.45 13.89 26.75
N GLU A 354 10.39 14.19 25.87
CA GLU A 354 10.75 15.56 25.49
C GLU A 354 9.67 16.19 24.58
N PRO A 355 9.42 17.51 24.68
CA PRO A 355 8.51 18.23 23.79
C PRO A 355 8.82 17.99 22.31
N GLY A 356 7.77 17.70 21.54
CA GLY A 356 7.88 17.62 20.09
C GLY A 356 6.65 17.02 19.42
N MET A 357 6.82 16.62 18.16
CA MET A 357 5.71 16.28 17.26
C MET A 357 4.88 15.09 17.74
N LEU A 358 5.51 14.11 18.40
CA LEU A 358 4.78 12.96 18.93
C LEU A 358 3.91 13.37 20.14
N ILE A 359 4.37 14.30 20.99
CA ILE A 359 3.52 14.87 22.06
C ILE A 359 2.31 15.56 21.45
N GLU A 360 2.50 16.38 20.41
CA GLU A 360 1.39 17.07 19.73
C GLU A 360 0.35 16.07 19.22
N VAL A 361 0.79 15.01 18.52
CA VAL A 361 -0.07 13.91 18.05
C VAL A 361 -0.81 13.22 19.20
N LEU A 362 -0.13 12.88 20.29
CA LEU A 362 -0.72 12.16 21.42
C LEU A 362 -1.60 13.04 22.32
N SER A 363 -1.46 14.36 22.23
CA SER A 363 -2.24 15.34 22.97
C SER A 363 -3.51 15.78 22.24
N ASP A 364 -3.76 15.25 21.04
CA ASP A 364 -4.93 15.56 20.22
C ASP A 364 -6.22 15.53 21.05
N PRO A 365 -7.06 16.60 21.04
CA PRO A 365 -8.30 16.62 21.80
C PRO A 365 -9.38 15.69 21.26
N ASP A 366 -9.24 15.17 20.05
CA ASP A 366 -10.29 14.40 19.40
C ASP A 366 -10.60 13.08 20.14
N PRO A 367 -11.88 12.83 20.44
CA PRO A 367 -12.28 11.67 21.23
C PRO A 367 -12.10 10.34 20.48
N GLU A 368 -12.19 10.32 19.14
CA GLU A 368 -12.01 9.09 18.36
C GLU A 368 -10.54 8.67 18.38
N LEU A 369 -9.61 9.57 18.05
CA LEU A 369 -8.18 9.28 18.11
C LEU A 369 -7.75 8.86 19.53
N ARG A 370 -8.26 9.53 20.58
CA ARG A 370 -7.98 9.13 21.97
C ARG A 370 -8.50 7.75 22.33
N ARG A 371 -9.74 7.41 21.95
CA ARG A 371 -10.33 6.08 22.18
C ARG A 371 -9.46 5.01 21.54
N GLU A 372 -8.97 5.31 20.37
CA GLU A 372 -8.22 4.39 19.56
C GLU A 372 -6.76 4.24 20.00
N LEU A 373 -6.09 5.33 20.42
CA LEU A 373 -4.80 5.24 21.11
C LEU A 373 -4.91 4.38 22.37
N LYS A 374 -5.96 4.56 23.16
CA LYS A 374 -6.24 3.72 24.33
C LYS A 374 -6.44 2.25 23.97
N SER A 375 -7.08 1.95 22.83
CA SER A 375 -7.26 0.57 22.36
C SER A 375 -5.93 -0.14 22.00
N LEU A 376 -4.88 0.64 21.77
CA LEU A 376 -3.51 0.18 21.54
C LEU A 376 -2.66 0.22 22.81
N ASP A 377 -3.27 0.45 23.98
CA ASP A 377 -2.59 0.68 25.24
C ASP A 377 -1.59 1.86 25.19
N ILE A 378 -1.84 2.86 24.33
CA ILE A 378 -1.09 4.11 24.29
C ILE A 378 -1.85 5.13 25.15
N GLN A 379 -1.21 5.71 26.16
CA GLN A 379 -1.86 6.69 27.02
C GLN A 379 -1.95 8.03 26.28
N PRO A 380 -3.15 8.58 25.99
CA PRO A 380 -3.24 9.92 25.43
C PRO A 380 -2.73 10.92 26.46
N LEU A 381 -1.93 11.89 26.01
CA LEU A 381 -1.38 12.90 26.91
C LEU A 381 -2.47 13.95 27.19
N SER A 382 -2.77 14.17 28.47
CA SER A 382 -3.66 15.25 28.88
C SER A 382 -2.86 16.54 28.93
N PHE A 383 -3.17 17.49 28.05
CA PHE A 383 -2.66 18.85 28.17
C PHE A 383 -3.36 19.51 29.38
N THR A 384 -2.72 19.51 30.54
CA THR A 384 -3.14 20.37 31.65
C THR A 384 -2.72 21.78 31.28
N SER A 385 -3.70 22.61 30.93
CA SER A 385 -3.56 24.03 30.55
C SER A 385 -2.87 24.93 31.59
N GLU A 386 -2.40 24.39 32.72
CA GLU A 386 -1.95 25.18 33.86
C GLU A 386 -0.48 25.66 33.75
N ASN A 387 0.31 25.17 32.79
CA ASN A 387 1.68 25.64 32.54
C ASN A 387 1.83 26.29 31.16
N SER A 388 1.05 27.32 30.88
CA SER A 388 1.24 28.14 29.68
C SER A 388 2.61 28.83 29.70
N LEU A 389 3.52 28.36 28.85
CA LEU A 389 4.64 29.14 28.34
C LEU A 389 4.12 30.45 27.71
N PRO A 390 4.85 31.58 27.81
CA PRO A 390 4.40 32.85 27.25
C PRO A 390 4.19 32.71 25.74
N ALA A 391 3.01 33.12 25.28
CA ALA A 391 2.61 33.09 23.88
C ALA A 391 3.68 33.75 22.99
N PHE A 392 4.23 32.98 22.05
CA PHE A 392 5.05 33.54 20.97
C PHE A 392 4.15 34.36 20.04
N GLY A 393 4.49 35.64 19.93
CA GLY A 393 4.03 36.69 19.02
C GLY A 393 2.92 36.36 18.00
N ASN A 394 1.82 37.09 18.13
CA ASN A 394 0.90 37.35 17.03
C ASN A 394 1.68 37.91 15.81
N PRO A 395 1.33 37.52 14.57
CA PRO A 395 1.84 38.18 13.38
C PRO A 395 1.38 39.65 13.33
N PRO A 396 2.15 40.55 12.66
CA PRO A 396 1.85 41.97 12.66
C PRO A 396 0.60 42.27 11.83
N ASP A 397 -0.40 42.86 12.47
CA ASP A 397 -1.53 43.52 11.84
C ASP A 397 -1.05 44.73 11.03
N GLY A 398 -1.35 44.72 9.73
CA GLY A 398 -1.08 45.81 8.79
C GLY A 398 -2.34 46.25 8.05
N ALA A 399 -2.96 47.30 8.59
CA ALA A 399 -3.73 48.37 7.93
C ALA A 399 -5.06 48.06 7.19
N ASN A 400 -6.14 48.35 7.92
CA ASN A 400 -7.37 49.07 7.52
C ASN A 400 -7.26 49.94 6.26
N ASP A 401 -8.30 49.92 5.43
CA ASP A 401 -8.96 51.18 5.03
C ASP A 401 -10.48 51.01 4.84
N SER A 402 -11.20 52.06 5.21
CA SER A 402 -12.60 52.03 5.67
C SER A 402 -13.63 52.37 4.59
N ARG A 403 -14.85 51.80 4.69
CA ARG A 403 -16.14 52.54 4.64
C ARG A 403 -17.35 51.61 4.79
N SER A 404 -18.04 51.73 5.93
CA SER A 404 -19.49 51.47 6.08
C SER A 404 -20.29 52.67 5.52
N PRO A 405 -21.62 52.62 5.32
CA PRO A 405 -22.64 52.43 6.38
C PRO A 405 -23.76 51.45 5.91
N GLU A 406 -24.86 51.10 6.55
CA GLU A 406 -25.61 51.54 7.73
C GLU A 406 -26.66 50.43 8.00
N THR A 407 -27.03 50.24 9.27
CA THR A 407 -28.09 49.35 9.76
C THR A 407 -29.49 49.94 9.55
N ALA A 408 -30.47 49.11 9.17
CA ALA A 408 -31.88 49.29 9.52
C ALA A 408 -32.65 47.95 9.54
N GLU A 409 -33.56 47.87 10.50
CA GLU A 409 -34.34 46.73 11.03
C GLU A 409 -35.39 46.10 10.09
N PRO A 410 -35.98 44.93 10.47
CA PRO A 410 -36.96 44.21 9.67
C PRO A 410 -38.40 44.63 10.02
N ASP A 411 -39.27 44.70 9.02
CA ASP A 411 -40.71 44.88 9.24
C ASP A 411 -41.52 43.76 8.57
N GLN A 412 -42.44 43.20 9.36
CA GLN A 412 -43.41 42.18 9.00
C GLN A 412 -44.65 42.88 8.43
N THR A 413 -45.26 42.35 7.37
CA THR A 413 -46.73 42.37 7.18
C THR A 413 -47.14 41.57 5.94
N ASP A 414 -47.84 40.47 6.17
CA ASP A 414 -49.02 40.03 5.39
C ASP A 414 -50.23 40.85 5.92
N PRO A 415 -51.40 41.01 5.24
CA PRO A 415 -52.10 39.97 4.46
C PRO A 415 -52.97 40.43 3.25
N SER A 416 -53.65 39.46 2.63
CA SER A 416 -54.95 39.53 1.88
C SER A 416 -54.83 39.73 0.36
N ALA A 417 -55.09 38.71 -0.47
CA ALA A 417 -56.40 38.16 -0.89
C ALA A 417 -57.18 39.07 -1.88
N GLU A 418 -57.26 38.66 -3.16
CA GLU A 418 -58.52 38.60 -3.92
C GLU A 418 -58.33 37.89 -5.28
N ASN A 419 -59.44 37.30 -5.74
CA ASN A 419 -59.60 36.39 -6.87
C ASN A 419 -59.61 37.12 -8.23
N ASP A 420 -59.40 36.38 -9.33
CA ASP A 420 -60.48 36.09 -10.28
C ASP A 420 -60.04 35.19 -11.44
N ASP A 421 -60.97 34.28 -11.75
CA ASP A 421 -61.01 33.31 -12.83
C ASP A 421 -61.02 33.93 -14.24
N VAL A 422 -60.70 33.14 -15.28
CA VAL A 422 -61.64 32.76 -16.38
C VAL A 422 -60.94 31.83 -17.39
N ALA A 423 -61.72 30.84 -17.80
CA ALA A 423 -61.46 29.67 -18.63
C ALA A 423 -61.37 29.91 -20.15
N SER A 424 -60.92 28.88 -20.88
CA SER A 424 -61.54 28.28 -22.10
C SER A 424 -60.58 27.19 -22.65
N GLU A 425 -60.89 25.89 -22.53
CA GLU A 425 -61.70 25.04 -23.45
C GLU A 425 -61.18 24.91 -24.89
N GLY A 426 -61.05 23.67 -25.39
CA GLY A 426 -60.72 23.39 -26.79
C GLY A 426 -60.28 21.95 -27.13
N ASP A 427 -61.19 21.00 -26.93
CA ASP A 427 -61.45 19.70 -27.60
C ASP A 427 -60.46 18.91 -28.50
N ILE A 428 -60.58 17.59 -28.30
CA ILE A 428 -60.16 16.35 -29.00
C ILE A 428 -61.06 16.17 -30.27
N PRO A 429 -60.70 15.50 -31.41
CA PRO A 429 -60.56 14.02 -31.43
C PRO A 429 -59.79 13.27 -32.55
N GLY A 430 -59.43 12.02 -32.24
CA GLY A 430 -59.88 10.86 -33.04
C GLY A 430 -58.84 9.92 -33.68
N HIS A 431 -58.98 8.62 -33.34
CA HIS A 431 -58.75 7.42 -34.18
C HIS A 431 -57.30 7.07 -34.62
N GLN A 432 -56.87 5.81 -34.83
CA GLN A 432 -57.54 4.53 -35.05
C GLN A 432 -56.56 3.37 -34.79
N THR A 433 -57.12 2.22 -34.42
CA THR A 433 -56.53 0.89 -34.26
C THR A 433 -56.35 0.21 -35.62
N GLU A 434 -55.23 -0.48 -35.88
CA GLU A 434 -55.21 -1.58 -36.86
C GLU A 434 -54.09 -2.60 -36.61
N LYS A 435 -54.51 -3.88 -36.56
CA LYS A 435 -53.72 -5.12 -36.72
C LYS A 435 -53.79 -5.52 -38.21
N PRO A 436 -52.80 -6.27 -38.76
CA PRO A 436 -53.01 -7.71 -39.00
C PRO A 436 -51.71 -8.54 -38.78
N GLN A 437 -51.73 -9.73 -38.20
CA GLN A 437 -52.22 -11.04 -38.68
C GLN A 437 -51.21 -11.81 -39.55
N ALA A 438 -50.97 -13.05 -39.14
CA ALA A 438 -49.97 -14.01 -39.58
C ALA A 438 -50.33 -14.72 -40.89
N VAL A 439 -49.31 -15.25 -41.60
CA VAL A 439 -49.41 -16.41 -42.51
C VAL A 439 -48.16 -17.27 -42.36
N ALA A 440 -48.36 -18.58 -42.36
CA ALA A 440 -47.41 -19.65 -42.14
C ALA A 440 -46.92 -20.32 -43.45
N ASP A 441 -45.68 -20.84 -43.42
CA ASP A 441 -45.14 -22.09 -44.02
C ASP A 441 -45.31 -22.42 -45.53
N PRO A 442 -44.64 -23.46 -46.09
CA PRO A 442 -43.31 -24.07 -45.82
C PRO A 442 -42.51 -24.36 -47.13
N GLY A 443 -41.30 -24.95 -47.04
CA GLY A 443 -40.84 -25.93 -48.05
C GLY A 443 -39.43 -25.80 -48.65
N VAL A 444 -38.48 -26.56 -48.08
CA VAL A 444 -37.53 -27.52 -48.70
C VAL A 444 -37.09 -27.33 -50.17
N THR A 445 -35.76 -27.29 -50.41
CA THR A 445 -35.05 -28.24 -51.31
C THR A 445 -33.53 -28.19 -51.14
N GLU A 446 -32.94 -29.38 -51.26
CA GLU A 446 -31.52 -29.77 -51.20
C GLU A 446 -30.73 -29.46 -52.51
N GLY A 447 -29.40 -29.63 -52.42
CA GLY A 447 -28.44 -29.80 -53.52
C GLY A 447 -27.58 -28.55 -53.75
N GLU A 448 -26.28 -28.60 -54.01
CA GLU A 448 -25.31 -29.68 -54.22
C GLU A 448 -23.92 -28.99 -54.21
N ASP A 449 -22.88 -29.75 -53.84
CA ASP A 449 -21.48 -29.68 -54.26
C ASP A 449 -20.83 -28.32 -54.66
N ASP A 450 -19.79 -27.91 -53.93
CA ASP A 450 -18.52 -27.68 -54.61
C ASP A 450 -17.28 -27.93 -53.75
N LYS A 451 -16.32 -28.61 -54.38
CA LYS A 451 -15.06 -29.08 -53.84
C LYS A 451 -14.00 -27.99 -54.02
N SER A 452 -13.23 -27.68 -52.97
CA SER A 452 -11.85 -27.24 -53.18
C SER A 452 -10.90 -27.92 -52.19
N HIS A 453 -10.05 -28.77 -52.76
CA HIS A 453 -8.93 -29.42 -52.11
C HIS A 453 -7.86 -28.39 -51.71
N ASN A 454 -7.47 -28.37 -50.44
CA ASN A 454 -6.14 -27.93 -50.03
C ASN A 454 -5.34 -29.15 -49.55
N PRO A 455 -4.06 -29.29 -49.91
CA PRO A 455 -3.24 -30.45 -49.58
C PRO A 455 -2.96 -30.52 -48.06
N PRO A 456 -2.64 -31.71 -47.53
CA PRO A 456 -2.41 -31.90 -46.11
C PRO A 456 -1.13 -31.17 -45.70
N ARG A 457 -1.26 -30.24 -44.75
CA ARG A 457 -0.13 -29.73 -43.98
C ARG A 457 0.43 -30.87 -43.14
N ASP A 458 1.75 -31.02 -43.15
CA ASP A 458 2.50 -32.08 -42.48
C ASP A 458 1.97 -32.39 -41.07
N SER A 459 1.62 -33.65 -40.84
CA SER A 459 1.06 -34.16 -39.58
C SER A 459 1.99 -33.94 -38.37
N ALA A 460 3.27 -33.67 -38.61
CA ALA A 460 4.26 -33.36 -37.58
C ALA A 460 4.13 -31.93 -37.01
N GLU A 461 3.62 -30.96 -37.76
CA GLU A 461 3.38 -29.59 -37.24
C GLU A 461 2.09 -29.53 -36.41
N GLY A 462 1.05 -30.25 -36.84
CA GLY A 462 -0.21 -30.35 -36.10
C GLY A 462 -0.05 -31.04 -34.74
N GLU A 463 0.77 -32.10 -34.69
CA GLU A 463 1.08 -32.82 -33.45
C GLU A 463 1.93 -31.96 -32.49
N LYS A 464 2.89 -31.18 -33.02
CA LYS A 464 3.67 -30.23 -32.22
C LYS A 464 2.80 -29.10 -31.65
N LEU A 465 1.85 -28.57 -32.43
CA LEU A 465 0.93 -27.51 -31.95
C LEU A 465 -0.03 -28.05 -30.87
N ALA A 466 -0.54 -29.27 -31.06
CA ALA A 466 -1.44 -29.91 -30.11
C ALA A 466 -0.74 -30.27 -28.78
N ILE A 467 0.54 -30.68 -28.83
CA ILE A 467 1.36 -30.88 -27.61
C ILE A 467 1.62 -29.53 -26.90
N LEU A 468 1.84 -28.46 -27.67
CA LEU A 468 2.05 -27.11 -27.13
C LEU A 468 0.79 -26.57 -26.43
N GLU A 469 -0.38 -26.70 -27.05
CA GLU A 469 -1.67 -26.32 -26.45
C GLU A 469 -1.92 -27.11 -25.16
N ARG A 470 -1.62 -28.41 -25.15
CA ARG A 470 -1.83 -29.29 -23.99
C ARG A 470 -0.88 -28.97 -22.81
N LEU A 471 0.34 -28.49 -23.10
CA LEU A 471 1.28 -27.99 -22.09
C LEU A 471 0.87 -26.61 -21.53
N MET A 472 0.19 -25.80 -22.34
CA MET A 472 -0.25 -24.45 -21.96
C MET A 472 -1.61 -24.42 -21.26
N SER A 473 -2.45 -25.44 -21.45
CA SER A 473 -3.83 -25.48 -20.95
C SER A 473 -4.04 -26.35 -19.69
N GLY A 474 -3.00 -26.99 -19.17
CA GLY A 474 -3.10 -27.81 -17.96
C GLY A 474 -3.06 -26.97 -16.67
N PRO A 475 -3.96 -27.19 -15.68
CA PRO A 475 -3.83 -26.56 -14.38
C PRO A 475 -2.60 -27.13 -13.65
N ALA A 476 -1.56 -26.32 -13.50
CA ALA A 476 -0.35 -26.68 -12.77
C ALA A 476 -0.70 -26.99 -11.30
N ARG A 477 -0.66 -28.28 -10.93
CA ARG A 477 -0.78 -28.76 -9.55
C ARG A 477 0.57 -28.71 -8.82
N GLU A 478 1.34 -27.64 -8.99
CA GLU A 478 2.51 -27.38 -8.16
C GLU A 478 2.11 -26.56 -6.93
N ASN A 479 2.49 -27.06 -5.76
CA ASN A 479 2.25 -26.43 -4.48
C ASN A 479 3.20 -25.23 -4.31
N THR A 480 2.87 -24.11 -4.98
CA THR A 480 3.65 -22.87 -5.07
C THR A 480 3.60 -22.01 -3.80
N ALA A 481 2.77 -22.38 -2.82
CA ALA A 481 2.55 -21.62 -1.59
C ALA A 481 3.80 -21.45 -0.69
N ARG A 482 4.88 -22.20 -0.94
CA ARG A 482 6.15 -22.06 -0.19
C ARG A 482 7.15 -21.06 -0.79
N TYR A 483 6.92 -20.52 -1.99
CA TYR A 483 7.98 -19.80 -2.72
C TYR A 483 7.58 -18.45 -3.34
N GLU A 484 6.40 -17.91 -3.01
CA GLU A 484 5.98 -16.56 -3.42
C GLU A 484 6.59 -15.48 -2.50
N ILE A 485 7.86 -15.16 -2.70
CA ILE A 485 8.37 -13.83 -2.37
C ILE A 485 8.90 -13.21 -3.66
N SER A 486 8.19 -12.18 -4.13
CA SER A 486 8.58 -11.19 -5.15
C SER A 486 8.72 -11.67 -6.61
N ARG A 487 7.69 -11.44 -7.43
CA ARG A 487 7.87 -11.14 -8.87
C ARG A 487 6.83 -10.11 -9.36
N PRO A 488 7.20 -9.16 -10.24
CA PRO A 488 6.23 -8.42 -11.04
C PRO A 488 5.43 -9.40 -11.93
N SER A 489 4.25 -9.02 -12.38
CA SER A 489 3.47 -9.77 -13.37
C SER A 489 4.28 -9.93 -14.66
N VAL A 490 5.08 -10.99 -14.75
CA VAL A 490 5.82 -11.37 -15.95
C VAL A 490 4.80 -11.94 -16.93
N GLN A 491 4.49 -11.22 -18.01
CA GLN A 491 3.99 -11.89 -19.21
C GLN A 491 5.06 -12.90 -19.60
N ARG A 492 4.71 -14.18 -19.52
CA ARG A 492 5.63 -15.29 -19.73
C ARG A 492 5.84 -15.44 -21.23
N TRP A 493 6.93 -14.90 -21.77
CA TRP A 493 7.30 -15.11 -23.16
C TRP A 493 8.10 -16.42 -23.30
N PRO A 494 7.83 -17.24 -24.33
CA PRO A 494 8.59 -18.46 -24.55
C PRO A 494 10.06 -18.14 -24.84
N LEU A 495 10.97 -18.83 -24.17
CA LEU A 495 12.41 -18.82 -24.48
C LEU A 495 12.69 -19.90 -25.52
N THR A 496 13.58 -19.62 -26.46
CA THR A 496 14.11 -20.66 -27.36
C THR A 496 15.51 -21.04 -26.90
N LEU A 497 15.67 -22.30 -26.51
CA LEU A 497 16.96 -22.91 -26.26
C LEU A 497 17.45 -23.50 -27.59
N ARG A 498 18.65 -23.12 -28.06
CA ARG A 498 19.27 -23.67 -29.27
C ARG A 498 20.57 -24.38 -28.93
N ALA A 499 20.71 -25.62 -29.37
CA ALA A 499 21.96 -26.38 -29.36
C ALA A 499 22.01 -27.33 -30.57
N ASP A 500 23.12 -27.34 -31.30
CA ASP A 500 23.45 -28.35 -32.32
C ASP A 500 22.33 -28.70 -33.34
N GLY A 501 21.53 -27.70 -33.75
CA GLY A 501 20.44 -27.87 -34.73
C GLY A 501 19.07 -28.21 -34.14
N GLU A 502 18.97 -28.42 -32.83
CA GLU A 502 17.71 -28.58 -32.10
C GLU A 502 17.28 -27.27 -31.44
N SER A 503 15.99 -26.93 -31.57
CA SER A 503 15.37 -25.80 -30.88
C SER A 503 14.27 -26.29 -29.95
N VAL A 504 14.41 -26.04 -28.66
CA VAL A 504 13.39 -26.35 -27.66
C VAL A 504 12.77 -25.05 -27.18
N GLN A 505 11.45 -24.90 -27.33
CA GLN A 505 10.72 -23.84 -26.64
C GLN A 505 10.55 -24.26 -25.18
N ALA A 506 11.16 -23.52 -24.26
CA ALA A 506 11.12 -23.82 -22.84
C ALA A 506 10.74 -22.57 -22.04
N LEU A 507 10.20 -22.80 -20.84
CA LEU A 507 10.02 -21.75 -19.85
C LEU A 507 11.13 -21.88 -18.80
N LEU A 508 12.22 -21.12 -18.94
CA LEU A 508 13.36 -21.21 -18.02
C LEU A 508 13.15 -20.28 -16.81
N LEU A 509 13.02 -20.84 -15.61
CA LEU A 509 13.04 -20.11 -14.34
C LEU A 509 14.03 -20.76 -13.38
N THR A 510 15.33 -20.68 -13.64
CA THR A 510 16.33 -21.27 -12.73
C THR A 510 16.86 -20.23 -11.74
N GLN A 511 16.86 -20.61 -10.46
CA GLN A 511 17.45 -19.86 -9.35
C GLN A 511 18.71 -20.54 -8.78
N LYS A 512 19.29 -21.50 -9.51
CA LYS A 512 20.53 -22.16 -9.10
C LYS A 512 21.39 -22.49 -10.31
N THR A 513 22.39 -21.65 -10.57
CA THR A 513 23.49 -21.93 -11.49
C THR A 513 24.35 -23.06 -10.92
N ARG A 514 23.94 -24.31 -11.14
CA ARG A 514 24.78 -25.52 -11.02
C ARG A 514 24.88 -26.28 -12.35
N GLY A 515 24.91 -25.55 -13.47
CA GLY A 515 25.17 -26.09 -14.80
C GLY A 515 24.10 -27.02 -15.39
N ARG A 516 23.00 -27.29 -14.66
CA ARG A 516 21.91 -28.17 -15.09
C ARG A 516 20.56 -27.47 -14.98
N PHE A 517 19.73 -27.67 -16.00
CA PHE A 517 18.34 -27.21 -16.07
C PHE A 517 17.42 -28.42 -16.08
N GLU A 518 16.40 -28.44 -15.22
CA GLU A 518 15.39 -29.50 -15.21
C GLU A 518 14.08 -28.98 -15.83
N THR A 519 13.52 -29.69 -16.79
CA THR A 519 12.22 -29.35 -17.39
C THR A 519 11.06 -29.83 -16.50
N PRO A 520 9.82 -29.35 -16.73
CA PRO A 520 8.64 -29.79 -15.97
C PRO A 520 8.37 -31.31 -16.02
N ASP A 521 8.87 -32.00 -17.04
CA ASP A 521 8.84 -33.47 -17.18
C ASP A 521 10.03 -34.18 -16.51
N GLY A 522 10.86 -33.47 -15.74
CA GLY A 522 11.96 -34.03 -14.94
C GLY A 522 13.23 -34.36 -15.73
N LYS A 523 13.38 -33.82 -16.95
CA LYS A 523 14.61 -34.05 -17.75
C LYS A 523 15.65 -32.99 -17.44
N GLU A 524 16.85 -33.44 -17.08
CA GLU A 524 18.01 -32.58 -16.87
C GLU A 524 18.75 -32.30 -18.19
N PHE A 525 19.07 -31.03 -18.44
CA PHE A 525 19.88 -30.54 -19.55
C PHE A 525 21.12 -29.85 -19.01
N ALA A 526 22.30 -30.23 -19.50
CA ALA A 526 23.53 -29.49 -19.24
C ALA A 526 23.52 -28.21 -20.08
N LEU A 527 23.68 -27.04 -19.43
CA LEU A 527 23.56 -25.73 -20.08
C LEU A 527 24.85 -25.25 -20.77
N ASP A 528 25.92 -26.02 -20.68
CA ASP A 528 27.28 -25.66 -21.12
C ASP A 528 27.44 -25.51 -22.65
N ARG A 529 26.40 -25.87 -23.43
CA ARG A 529 26.37 -25.77 -24.90
C ARG A 529 25.16 -25.02 -25.47
N TRP A 530 24.34 -24.41 -24.62
CA TRP A 530 23.06 -23.82 -25.04
C TRP A 530 23.14 -22.30 -25.19
N GLU A 531 22.57 -21.80 -26.28
CA GLU A 531 22.22 -20.39 -26.44
C GLU A 531 20.79 -20.15 -25.94
N ILE A 532 20.63 -19.17 -25.06
CA ILE A 532 19.33 -18.75 -24.53
C ILE A 532 18.99 -17.42 -25.18
N ALA A 533 18.03 -17.42 -26.10
CA ALA A 533 17.56 -16.23 -26.78
C ALA A 533 16.15 -15.87 -26.32
N ALA A 534 15.93 -14.59 -25.98
CA ALA A 534 14.57 -14.07 -25.80
C ALA A 534 13.83 -14.03 -27.14
N HIS A 535 12.50 -14.05 -27.06
CA HIS A 535 11.64 -13.75 -28.20
C HIS A 535 12.06 -12.41 -28.85
N PRO A 536 11.89 -12.19 -30.18
CA PRO A 536 12.32 -10.95 -30.85
C PRO A 536 11.77 -9.63 -30.26
N ARG A 537 10.67 -9.72 -29.50
CA ARG A 537 10.04 -8.59 -28.78
C ARG A 537 10.38 -8.53 -27.29
N GLY A 538 11.08 -9.54 -26.76
CA GLY A 538 11.41 -9.69 -25.35
C GLY A 538 12.87 -9.37 -25.02
N ARG A 539 13.21 -9.45 -23.74
CA ARG A 539 14.60 -9.33 -23.24
C ARG A 539 14.88 -10.37 -22.16
N VAL A 540 16.14 -10.78 -22.05
CA VAL A 540 16.65 -11.61 -20.95
C VAL A 540 17.16 -10.69 -19.83
N LEU A 541 16.60 -10.82 -18.62
CA LEU A 541 17.11 -10.25 -17.39
C LEU A 541 18.15 -11.20 -16.76
N LEU A 542 19.37 -10.70 -16.60
CA LEU A 542 20.42 -11.30 -15.79
C LEU A 542 20.50 -10.58 -14.45
N ARG A 543 20.47 -11.33 -13.35
CA ARG A 543 20.63 -10.81 -11.99
C ARG A 543 21.88 -11.33 -11.34
N LEU A 544 22.74 -10.40 -10.92
CA LEU A 544 23.99 -10.72 -10.27
C LEU A 544 23.83 -10.79 -8.75
N ARG A 545 24.69 -11.56 -8.08
CA ARG A 545 24.71 -11.71 -6.61
C ARG A 545 24.94 -10.40 -5.86
N ASP A 546 25.52 -9.41 -6.52
CA ASP A 546 25.72 -8.05 -6.02
C ASP A 546 24.54 -7.11 -6.32
N ASN A 547 23.37 -7.67 -6.65
CA ASN A 547 22.12 -6.98 -6.98
C ASN A 547 22.12 -6.14 -8.27
N ARG A 548 23.17 -6.21 -9.11
CA ARG A 548 23.13 -5.60 -10.43
C ARG A 548 22.21 -6.38 -11.38
N ASN A 549 21.52 -5.67 -12.25
CA ASN A 549 20.55 -6.21 -13.21
C ASN A 549 20.98 -5.82 -14.64
N PHE A 550 20.96 -6.76 -15.58
CA PHE A 550 21.22 -6.50 -17.01
C PHE A 550 20.05 -6.99 -17.85
N LEU A 551 19.60 -6.19 -18.81
CA LEU A 551 18.57 -6.56 -19.78
C LEU A 551 19.22 -6.73 -21.16
N VAL A 552 19.41 -7.97 -21.57
CA VAL A 552 20.16 -8.36 -22.78
C VAL A 552 19.26 -9.07 -23.78
N LYS A 553 19.64 -9.13 -25.06
CA LYS A 553 18.82 -9.78 -26.11
C LYS A 553 19.00 -11.29 -26.13
N SER A 554 20.23 -11.74 -26.04
CA SER A 554 20.59 -13.16 -25.96
C SER A 554 21.74 -13.36 -24.99
N ILE A 555 21.83 -14.58 -24.46
CA ILE A 555 22.95 -15.00 -23.64
C ILE A 555 23.48 -16.34 -24.15
N GLN A 556 24.80 -16.47 -24.19
CA GLN A 556 25.48 -17.71 -24.52
C GLN A 556 26.29 -18.16 -23.30
N ILE A 557 26.08 -19.40 -22.88
CA ILE A 557 26.83 -19.99 -21.76
C ILE A 557 28.05 -20.72 -22.34
N GLN A 558 29.25 -20.24 -22.01
CA GLN A 558 30.52 -20.80 -22.46
C GLN A 558 31.34 -21.25 -21.24
N GLY A 559 31.18 -22.50 -20.83
CA GLY A 559 31.81 -23.02 -19.61
C GLY A 559 31.32 -22.28 -18.35
N ASN A 560 32.24 -21.63 -17.62
CA ASN A 560 31.90 -20.82 -16.43
C ASN A 560 31.68 -19.32 -16.74
N ARG A 561 31.36 -18.98 -18.00
CA ARG A 561 31.13 -17.59 -18.43
C ARG A 561 29.80 -17.48 -19.18
N ILE A 562 29.10 -16.38 -18.94
CA ILE A 562 27.89 -15.97 -19.64
C ILE A 562 28.27 -14.79 -20.53
N VAL A 563 28.17 -14.97 -21.85
CA VAL A 563 28.41 -13.93 -22.85
C VAL A 563 27.08 -13.36 -23.29
N ALA A 564 26.88 -12.05 -23.14
CA ALA A 564 25.62 -11.38 -23.38
C ALA A 564 25.83 -9.97 -23.94
N ASP A 565 25.37 -9.70 -25.17
CA ASP A 565 25.49 -8.39 -25.83
C ASP A 565 26.90 -7.76 -25.73
N GLY A 566 27.96 -8.58 -25.85
CA GLY A 566 29.36 -8.15 -25.74
C GLY A 566 29.92 -8.08 -24.31
N LEU A 567 29.11 -8.32 -23.28
CA LEU A 567 29.53 -8.50 -21.90
C LEU A 567 29.92 -9.95 -21.64
N THR A 568 30.98 -10.17 -20.85
CA THR A 568 31.36 -11.50 -20.36
C THR A 568 31.28 -11.50 -18.85
N ILE A 569 30.36 -12.29 -18.29
CA ILE A 569 30.05 -12.35 -16.87
C ILE A 569 30.39 -13.75 -16.33
N PRO A 570 31.18 -13.89 -15.26
CA PRO A 570 31.35 -15.17 -14.57
C PRO A 570 30.00 -15.78 -14.16
N ALA A 571 29.75 -17.05 -14.50
CA ALA A 571 28.44 -17.68 -14.29
C ALA A 571 28.08 -17.84 -12.79
N ASP A 572 29.09 -17.89 -11.92
CA ASP A 572 28.96 -17.91 -10.47
C ASP A 572 28.45 -16.58 -9.88
N LEU A 573 28.62 -15.47 -10.61
CA LEU A 573 28.06 -14.17 -10.23
C LEU A 573 26.57 -14.06 -10.60
N VAL A 574 26.07 -14.81 -11.57
CA VAL A 574 24.65 -14.77 -11.97
C VAL A 574 23.84 -15.72 -11.09
N TYR A 575 22.88 -15.16 -10.34
CA TYR A 575 21.98 -15.98 -9.50
C TYR A 575 20.60 -16.21 -10.13
N GLN A 576 20.18 -15.36 -11.07
CA GLN A 576 18.89 -15.47 -11.74
C GLN A 576 18.99 -15.06 -13.21
N ILE A 577 18.35 -15.86 -14.06
CA ILE A 577 18.12 -15.58 -15.48
C ILE A 577 16.61 -15.64 -15.68
N ALA A 578 16.01 -14.59 -16.22
CA ALA A 578 14.58 -14.55 -16.52
C ALA A 578 14.34 -13.91 -17.89
N ALA A 579 13.41 -14.42 -18.69
CA ALA A 579 13.00 -13.75 -19.93
C ALA A 579 11.69 -13.00 -19.73
N TYR A 580 11.63 -11.83 -20.34
CA TYR A 580 10.56 -10.85 -20.29
C TYR A 580 10.07 -10.49 -21.68
#